data_AF-A0A2S8X4D1-F1
#
_entry.id   AF-A0A2S8X4D1-F1
#
_cell.length_a   1.000
_cell.length_b   1.000
_cell.length_c   1.000
_cell.angle_alpha   90.00
_cell.angle_beta   90.00
_cell.angle_gamma   90.00
#
_symmetry.space_group_name_H-M   'P 1'
#
loop_
_entity.id
_entity.type
_entity.pdbx_description
1 polymer ?
#
loop_
_entity_poly.entity_id
_entity_poly.type
_entity_poly.pdbx_seq_one_letter_code
_entity_poly.pdbx_strand_id
1 'polypeptide(L)'
;MDWDWDIFFKAVGSTTVVVGAVTAYFAGKKYFYDKNRDLHLRRLNEVYAPLYGFLVRQEQLRDIRMPDIKRIDAPILTLTSVKSKQTTTFGESGFSINSEESEETLEIADRRNFLGVLNSTNRGLARPELLLILNKYEMLIHLEELKVRDEKWRKATAEKVKVEIELVNEIVNGYLESVQKLDISNKSSFKLIKEYLIK
;
A
#
# COMPACT_ATOMS: atom_id res chain seq x y z
N MET A 1 -52.83 -13.66 54.65
CA MET A 1 -51.46 -14.02 54.21
C MET A 1 -50.89 -12.71 53.69
N ASP A 2 -50.30 -11.94 54.60
CA ASP A 2 -49.85 -10.58 54.28
C ASP A 2 -48.52 -10.69 53.55
N TRP A 3 -48.55 -10.31 52.28
CA TRP A 3 -47.41 -10.41 51.40
C TRP A 3 -46.42 -9.29 51.72
N ASP A 4 -45.17 -9.64 52.00
CA ASP A 4 -44.14 -8.69 52.42
C ASP A 4 -43.60 -7.91 51.20
N TRP A 5 -44.28 -6.82 50.89
CA TRP A 5 -43.99 -5.94 49.76
C TRP A 5 -42.56 -5.39 49.76
N ASP A 6 -41.93 -5.26 50.93
CA ASP A 6 -40.56 -4.73 51.05
C ASP A 6 -39.52 -5.70 50.45
N ILE A 7 -39.71 -7.02 50.66
CA ILE A 7 -38.87 -8.06 50.05
C ILE A 7 -39.05 -8.07 48.52
N PHE A 8 -40.28 -7.91 48.04
CA PHE A 8 -40.56 -7.84 46.61
C PHE A 8 -39.91 -6.62 45.95
N PHE A 9 -40.03 -5.42 46.52
CA PHE A 9 -39.40 -4.22 45.95
C PHE A 9 -37.87 -4.28 45.99
N LYS A 10 -37.26 -4.90 47.01
CA LYS A 10 -35.81 -5.14 47.07
C LYS A 10 -35.35 -6.17 46.04
N ALA A 11 -36.13 -7.23 45.80
CA ALA A 11 -35.83 -8.23 44.78
C ALA A 11 -35.98 -7.67 43.35
N VAL A 12 -37.04 -6.90 43.08
CA VAL A 12 -37.24 -6.23 41.78
C VAL A 12 -36.19 -5.14 41.55
N GLY A 13 -35.89 -4.34 42.58
CA GLY A 13 -34.88 -3.28 42.51
C GLY A 13 -33.45 -3.81 42.31
N SER A 14 -33.08 -4.94 42.92
CA SER A 14 -31.77 -5.56 42.68
C SER A 14 -31.67 -6.20 41.29
N THR A 15 -32.76 -6.79 40.80
CA THR A 15 -32.81 -7.38 39.45
C THR A 15 -32.65 -6.32 38.36
N THR A 16 -33.29 -5.14 38.51
CA THR A 16 -33.14 -4.04 37.54
C THR A 16 -31.73 -3.48 37.49
N VAL A 17 -31.02 -3.40 38.62
CA VAL A 17 -29.61 -2.98 38.65
C VAL A 17 -28.71 -3.97 37.91
N VAL A 18 -28.92 -5.29 38.10
CA VAL A 18 -28.15 -6.31 37.40
C VAL A 18 -28.41 -6.28 35.89
N VAL A 19 -29.67 -6.19 35.48
CA VAL A 19 -30.04 -6.07 34.05
C VAL A 19 -29.46 -4.78 33.45
N GLY A 20 -29.50 -3.66 34.18
CA GLY A 20 -28.88 -2.41 33.78
C GLY A 20 -27.37 -2.53 33.58
N ALA A 21 -26.65 -3.16 34.51
CA ALA A 21 -25.22 -3.37 34.44
C ALA A 21 -24.81 -4.25 33.25
N VAL A 22 -25.54 -5.35 33.01
CA VAL A 22 -25.31 -6.24 31.87
C VAL A 22 -25.55 -5.50 30.55
N THR A 23 -26.63 -4.73 30.46
CA THR A 23 -26.96 -3.94 29.25
C THR A 23 -25.89 -2.88 28.98
N ALA A 24 -25.42 -2.17 30.01
CA ALA A 24 -24.35 -1.18 29.90
C ALA A 24 -23.02 -1.82 29.44
N TYR A 25 -22.68 -3.00 29.95
CA TYR A 25 -21.50 -3.75 29.52
C TYR A 25 -21.55 -4.13 28.04
N PHE A 26 -22.67 -4.69 27.58
CA PHE A 26 -22.85 -5.05 26.17
C PHE A 26 -22.86 -3.82 25.25
N ALA A 27 -23.52 -2.73 25.67
CA ALA A 27 -23.52 -1.47 24.94
C ALA A 27 -22.11 -0.87 24.80
N GLY A 28 -21.34 -0.86 25.89
CA GLY A 28 -19.94 -0.42 25.88
C GLY A 28 -19.08 -1.28 24.95
N LYS A 29 -19.18 -2.62 25.06
CA LYS A 29 -18.44 -3.55 24.19
C LYS A 29 -18.79 -3.34 22.71
N LYS A 30 -20.07 -3.17 22.39
CA LYS A 30 -20.54 -2.89 21.03
C LYS A 30 -19.98 -1.57 20.52
N TYR A 31 -20.00 -0.52 21.34
CA TYR A 31 -19.44 0.78 20.97
C TYR A 31 -17.95 0.70 20.61
N PHE A 32 -17.14 0.03 21.42
CA PHE A 32 -15.71 -0.16 21.11
C PHE A 32 -15.50 -1.00 19.85
N TYR A 33 -16.31 -2.05 19.65
CA TYR A 33 -16.26 -2.86 18.43
C TYR A 33 -16.58 -2.02 17.19
N ASP A 34 -17.66 -1.24 17.22
CA ASP A 34 -18.09 -0.39 16.11
C ASP A 34 -17.05 0.70 15.81
N LYS A 35 -16.44 1.30 16.85
CA LYS A 35 -15.37 2.29 16.68
C LYS A 35 -14.10 1.71 16.08
N ASN A 36 -13.67 0.52 16.53
CA ASN A 36 -12.50 -0.14 15.96
C ASN A 36 -12.76 -0.57 14.52
N ARG A 37 -13.97 -1.08 14.24
CA ARG A 37 -14.39 -1.45 12.88
C ARG A 37 -14.41 -0.23 11.96
N ASP A 38 -14.97 0.90 12.41
CA ASP A 38 -14.96 2.16 11.67
C ASP A 38 -13.53 2.63 11.36
N LEU A 39 -12.64 2.60 12.35
CA LEU A 39 -11.23 2.95 12.16
C LEU A 39 -10.56 2.08 11.09
N HIS A 40 -10.76 0.76 11.13
CA HIS A 40 -10.20 -0.17 10.15
C HIS A 40 -10.80 0.03 8.76
N LEU A 41 -12.10 0.33 8.67
CA LEU A 41 -12.78 0.61 7.41
C LEU A 41 -12.24 1.88 6.77
N ARG A 42 -12.09 2.95 7.56
CA ARG A 42 -11.52 4.22 7.09
C ARG A 42 -10.06 4.04 6.67
N ARG A 43 -9.25 3.35 7.46
CA ARG A 43 -7.86 3.02 7.09
C ARG A 43 -7.79 2.21 5.79
N LEU A 44 -8.67 1.22 5.61
CA LEU A 44 -8.74 0.44 4.39
C LEU A 44 -9.09 1.35 3.19
N ASN A 45 -10.15 2.12 3.28
CA ASN A 45 -10.66 2.89 2.14
C ASN A 45 -9.84 4.14 1.82
N GLU A 46 -9.36 4.86 2.83
CA GLU A 46 -8.68 6.16 2.67
C GLU A 46 -7.16 6.02 2.48
N VAL A 47 -6.58 4.86 2.81
CA VAL A 47 -5.11 4.65 2.76
C VAL A 47 -4.75 3.42 1.94
N TYR A 48 -5.13 2.22 2.39
CA TYR A 48 -4.54 1.01 1.80
C TYR A 48 -5.17 0.58 0.48
N ALA A 49 -6.48 0.73 0.30
CA ALA A 49 -7.18 0.40 -0.94
C ALA A 49 -6.69 1.22 -2.16
N PRO A 50 -6.56 2.56 -2.09
CA PRO A 50 -6.04 3.32 -3.22
C PRO A 50 -4.58 2.98 -3.56
N LEU A 51 -3.74 2.76 -2.53
CA LEU A 51 -2.35 2.36 -2.72
C LEU A 51 -2.22 0.96 -3.31
N TYR A 52 -2.95 0.00 -2.75
CA TYR A 52 -3.00 -1.36 -3.26
C TYR A 52 -3.52 -1.40 -4.71
N GLY A 53 -4.60 -0.68 -5.00
CA GLY A 53 -5.15 -0.57 -6.36
C GLY A 53 -4.20 0.09 -7.35
N PHE A 54 -3.32 0.99 -6.89
CA PHE A 54 -2.23 1.49 -7.73
C PHE A 54 -1.20 0.40 -8.03
N LEU A 55 -0.74 -0.34 -7.01
CA LEU A 55 0.24 -1.42 -7.19
C LEU A 55 -0.27 -2.51 -8.15
N VAL A 56 -1.52 -2.93 -8.02
CA VAL A 56 -2.12 -3.92 -8.93
C VAL A 56 -2.14 -3.44 -10.37
N ARG A 57 -2.53 -2.18 -10.61
CA ARG A 57 -2.53 -1.60 -11.97
C ARG A 57 -1.14 -1.55 -12.57
N GLN A 58 -0.13 -1.17 -11.78
CA GLN A 58 1.26 -1.15 -12.24
C GLN A 58 1.79 -2.56 -12.52
N GLU A 59 1.48 -3.53 -11.67
CA GLU A 59 1.87 -4.92 -11.89
C GLU A 59 1.24 -5.48 -13.17
N GLN A 60 -0.05 -5.22 -13.40
CA GLN A 60 -0.73 -5.62 -14.64
C GLN A 60 -0.09 -4.98 -15.89
N LEU A 61 0.28 -3.70 -15.81
CA LEU A 61 0.97 -3.03 -16.92
C LEU A 61 2.36 -3.61 -17.17
N ARG A 62 3.09 -3.98 -16.11
CA ARG A 62 4.39 -4.65 -16.18
C ARG A 62 4.26 -6.00 -16.88
N ASP A 63 3.29 -6.82 -16.46
CA ASP A 63 3.04 -8.15 -17.02
C ASP A 63 2.72 -8.09 -18.53
N ILE A 64 1.93 -7.10 -18.96
CA ILE A 64 1.57 -6.90 -20.37
C ILE A 64 2.76 -6.41 -21.20
N ARG A 65 3.61 -5.54 -20.66
CA ARG A 65 4.70 -4.90 -21.41
C ARG A 65 6.03 -5.67 -21.35
N MET A 66 6.27 -6.42 -20.28
CA MET A 66 7.55 -7.07 -19.96
C MET A 66 7.31 -8.42 -19.26
N PRO A 67 6.75 -9.43 -19.96
CA PRO A 67 6.37 -10.71 -19.36
C PRO A 67 7.56 -11.53 -18.84
N ASP A 68 8.76 -11.32 -19.40
CA ASP A 68 9.94 -12.15 -19.10
C ASP A 68 10.86 -11.55 -18.02
N ILE A 69 10.54 -10.37 -17.47
CA ILE A 69 11.39 -9.69 -16.49
C ILE A 69 10.92 -9.99 -15.07
N LYS A 70 11.85 -10.35 -14.17
CA LYS A 70 11.54 -10.54 -12.75
C LYS A 70 11.40 -9.19 -12.05
N ARG A 71 10.55 -9.12 -11.04
CA ARG A 71 10.28 -7.89 -10.29
C ARG A 71 11.52 -7.29 -9.60
N ILE A 72 12.46 -8.13 -9.17
CA ILE A 72 13.72 -7.70 -8.57
C ILE A 72 14.53 -6.84 -9.54
N ASP A 73 14.45 -7.16 -10.84
CA ASP A 73 15.19 -6.48 -11.91
C ASP A 73 14.44 -5.25 -12.44
N ALA A 74 13.11 -5.21 -12.29
CA ALA A 74 12.26 -4.10 -12.68
C ALA A 74 11.26 -3.75 -11.55
N PRO A 75 11.63 -2.84 -10.64
CA PRO A 75 10.78 -2.41 -9.53
C PRO A 75 9.45 -1.81 -10.02
N ILE A 76 8.35 -2.06 -9.30
CA ILE A 76 6.99 -1.65 -9.68
C ILE A 76 6.87 -0.13 -9.86
N LEU A 77 7.59 0.64 -9.04
CA LEU A 77 7.48 2.10 -8.98
C LEU A 77 8.58 2.82 -9.79
N THR A 78 9.66 2.12 -10.14
CA THR A 78 10.73 2.61 -11.01
C THR A 78 10.92 1.65 -12.18
N LEU A 79 10.02 1.71 -13.17
CA LEU A 79 10.23 1.09 -14.46
C LEU A 79 10.90 2.10 -15.40
N THR A 80 12.22 2.01 -15.53
CA THR A 80 12.99 2.76 -16.53
C THR A 80 13.40 1.78 -17.63
N SER A 81 12.63 1.70 -18.73
CA SER A 81 13.07 0.91 -19.89
C SER A 81 14.08 1.72 -20.68
N VAL A 82 15.30 1.21 -20.86
CA VAL A 82 16.27 1.76 -21.80
C VAL A 82 15.99 1.14 -23.18
N LYS A 83 15.47 1.94 -24.12
CA LYS A 83 15.45 1.56 -25.54
C LYS A 83 16.69 2.12 -26.22
N SER A 84 17.54 1.27 -26.79
CA SER A 84 18.56 1.75 -27.73
C SER A 84 17.91 1.86 -29.12
N LYS A 85 17.97 3.05 -29.72
CA LYS A 85 17.67 3.24 -31.14
C LYS A 85 18.98 3.07 -31.90
N GLN A 86 19.09 2.00 -32.67
CA GLN A 86 20.12 1.88 -33.69
C GLN A 86 19.60 2.49 -34.97
N THR A 87 20.18 3.61 -35.39
CA THR A 87 19.85 4.25 -36.67
C THR A 87 20.90 3.82 -37.68
N THR A 88 20.54 2.90 -38.59
CA THR A 88 21.40 2.52 -39.72
C THR A 88 21.12 3.46 -40.89
N THR A 89 22.04 4.36 -41.18
CA THR A 89 22.01 5.16 -42.41
C THR A 89 22.80 4.48 -43.51
N PHE A 90 22.17 4.25 -44.67
CA PHE A 90 22.82 3.71 -45.87
C PHE A 90 23.04 4.85 -46.87
N GLY A 91 24.30 5.15 -47.19
CA GLY A 91 24.69 6.16 -48.17
C GLY A 91 25.73 5.64 -49.17
N GLU A 92 25.88 6.30 -50.32
CA GLU A 92 26.70 5.86 -51.47
C GLU A 92 28.20 5.65 -51.17
N SER A 93 28.71 6.08 -50.01
CA SER A 93 30.14 6.01 -49.66
C SER A 93 30.47 5.11 -48.45
N GLY A 94 29.60 4.14 -48.12
CA GLY A 94 29.91 3.10 -47.13
C GLY A 94 28.97 3.05 -45.93
N PHE A 95 29.10 1.97 -45.16
CA PHE A 95 28.25 1.63 -44.01
C PHE A 95 28.74 2.35 -42.74
N SER A 96 27.91 3.24 -42.19
CA SER A 96 28.15 3.89 -40.90
C SER A 96 27.06 3.51 -39.90
N ILE A 97 27.47 2.91 -38.77
CA ILE A 97 26.60 2.71 -37.60
C ILE A 97 26.84 3.88 -36.66
N ASN A 98 25.93 4.86 -36.65
CA ASN A 98 25.88 5.85 -35.58
C ASN A 98 24.94 5.32 -34.49
N SER A 99 25.53 4.97 -33.35
CA SER A 99 24.78 4.58 -32.15
C SER A 99 24.54 5.83 -31.32
N GLU A 100 23.41 6.50 -31.50
CA GLU A 100 22.94 7.50 -30.54
C GLU A 100 22.22 6.78 -29.40
N GLU A 101 22.89 6.69 -28.26
CA GLU A 101 22.33 6.22 -27.01
C GLU A 101 21.38 7.29 -26.46
N SER A 102 20.22 7.44 -27.09
CA SER A 102 19.13 8.24 -26.56
C SER A 102 18.45 7.43 -25.46
N GLU A 103 18.78 7.75 -24.19
CA GLU A 103 18.05 7.27 -23.00
C GLU A 103 16.60 7.79 -23.03
N GLU A 104 15.73 7.23 -23.89
CA GLU A 104 14.28 7.43 -23.78
C GLU A 104 13.79 6.62 -22.57
N THR A 105 13.71 7.26 -21.40
CA THR A 105 13.10 6.68 -20.20
C THR A 105 11.61 6.47 -20.44
N LEU A 106 11.22 5.24 -20.81
CA LEU A 106 9.81 4.86 -20.81
C LEU A 106 9.38 4.65 -19.36
N GLU A 107 8.92 5.72 -18.70
CA GLU A 107 8.22 5.66 -17.40
C GLU A 107 6.90 4.89 -17.60
N ILE A 108 6.93 3.58 -17.37
CA ILE A 108 5.71 2.74 -17.37
C ILE A 108 4.87 3.05 -16.11
N ALA A 109 5.56 3.37 -15.01
CA ALA A 109 4.98 3.90 -13.79
C ALA A 109 5.33 5.39 -13.69
N ASP A 110 4.34 6.26 -13.85
CA ASP A 110 4.53 7.68 -13.59
C ASP A 110 4.69 7.87 -12.08
N ARG A 111 5.95 8.00 -11.65
CA ARG A 111 6.35 8.25 -10.26
C ARG A 111 5.56 9.39 -9.64
N ARG A 112 5.23 10.42 -10.43
CA ARG A 112 4.43 11.56 -9.99
C ARG A 112 2.99 11.16 -9.71
N ASN A 113 2.43 10.23 -10.47
CA ASN A 113 1.12 9.67 -10.18
C ASN A 113 1.12 8.85 -8.90
N PHE A 114 2.18 8.09 -8.61
CA PHE A 114 2.29 7.40 -7.32
C PHE A 114 2.36 8.39 -6.15
N LEU A 115 3.23 9.40 -6.24
CA LEU A 115 3.32 10.47 -5.24
C LEU A 115 1.99 11.26 -5.12
N GLY A 116 1.27 11.44 -6.23
CA GLY A 116 -0.06 12.04 -6.24
C GLY A 116 -1.09 11.22 -5.48
N VAL A 117 -1.14 9.90 -5.73
CA VAL A 117 -2.00 8.98 -4.96
C VAL A 117 -1.61 9.00 -3.50
N LEU A 118 -0.32 8.97 -3.18
CA LEU A 118 0.20 9.05 -1.81
C LEU A 118 -0.22 10.34 -1.10
N ASN A 119 -0.07 11.49 -1.75
CA ASN A 119 -0.45 12.78 -1.19
C ASN A 119 -1.96 12.94 -1.01
N SER A 120 -2.76 12.21 -1.81
CA SER A 120 -4.22 12.16 -1.64
C SER A 120 -4.68 11.24 -0.51
N THR A 121 -3.83 10.33 -0.03
CA THR A 121 -4.19 9.42 1.07
C THR A 121 -4.17 10.11 2.43
N ASN A 122 -5.02 9.64 3.33
CA ASN A 122 -5.09 10.18 4.69
C ASN A 122 -3.91 9.69 5.55
N ARG A 123 -2.80 10.46 5.57
CA ARG A 123 -1.60 10.16 6.36
C ARG A 123 -1.89 9.97 7.86
N GLY A 124 -2.95 10.59 8.40
CA GLY A 124 -3.35 10.45 9.81
C GLY A 124 -3.93 9.08 10.16
N LEU A 125 -4.39 8.31 9.17
CA LEU A 125 -4.92 6.96 9.34
C LEU A 125 -3.91 5.85 9.02
N ALA A 126 -2.80 6.21 8.39
CA ALA A 126 -1.73 5.31 8.00
C ALA A 126 -1.01 4.72 9.22
N ARG A 127 -0.43 3.52 9.06
CA ARG A 127 0.45 2.95 10.09
C ARG A 127 1.75 3.77 10.14
N PRO A 128 2.38 3.93 11.31
CA PRO A 128 3.64 4.67 11.43
C PRO A 128 4.75 4.13 10.52
N GLU A 129 4.80 2.81 10.33
CA GLU A 129 5.74 2.13 9.43
C GLU A 129 5.59 2.62 7.99
N LEU A 130 4.35 2.69 7.48
CA LEU A 130 4.07 3.19 6.14
C LEU A 130 4.58 4.64 5.99
N LEU A 131 4.31 5.51 6.96
CA LEU A 131 4.77 6.91 6.92
C LEU A 131 6.29 7.02 6.91
N LEU A 132 6.99 6.20 7.69
CA LEU A 132 8.44 6.18 7.73
C LEU A 132 9.04 5.76 6.37
N ILE A 133 8.53 4.66 5.80
CA ILE A 133 8.98 4.14 4.51
C ILE A 133 8.69 5.15 3.40
N LEU A 134 7.54 5.81 3.44
CA LEU A 134 7.17 6.86 2.49
C LEU A 134 8.11 8.05 2.53
N ASN A 135 8.40 8.57 3.72
CA ASN A 135 9.34 9.69 3.86
C ASN A 135 10.74 9.29 3.37
N LYS A 136 11.18 8.06 3.66
CA LYS A 136 12.45 7.52 3.15
C LYS A 136 12.46 7.44 1.62
N TYR A 137 11.34 7.02 1.02
CA TYR A 137 11.18 6.93 -0.43
C TYR A 137 11.20 8.31 -1.10
N GLU A 138 10.42 9.27 -0.59
CA GLU A 138 10.39 10.66 -1.08
C GLU A 138 11.79 11.30 -1.04
N MET A 139 12.53 11.11 0.05
CA MET A 139 13.90 11.60 0.18
C MET A 139 14.84 10.99 -0.88
N LEU A 140 14.75 9.67 -1.11
CA LEU A 140 15.59 8.98 -2.08
C LEU A 140 15.27 9.39 -3.53
N ILE A 141 14.00 9.67 -3.83
CA ILE A 141 13.59 10.26 -5.12
C ILE A 141 14.25 11.62 -5.30
N HIS A 142 14.16 12.51 -4.30
CA HIS A 142 14.77 13.83 -4.40
C HIS A 142 16.30 13.77 -4.59
N LEU A 143 16.98 12.82 -3.94
CA LEU A 143 18.42 12.62 -4.14
C LEU A 143 18.76 12.14 -5.57
N GLU A 144 17.90 11.34 -6.18
CA GLU A 144 18.06 10.88 -7.57
C GLU A 144 17.82 12.02 -8.58
N GLU A 145 16.86 12.90 -8.31
CA GLU A 145 16.50 14.06 -9.14
C GLU A 145 17.60 15.13 -9.22
N LEU A 146 18.51 15.17 -8.25
CA LEU A 146 19.64 16.12 -8.25
C LEU A 146 20.65 15.86 -9.38
N LYS A 147 20.51 14.77 -10.16
CA LYS A 147 21.29 14.42 -11.37
C LYS A 147 22.83 14.44 -11.24
N VAL A 148 23.37 14.57 -10.04
CA VAL A 148 24.81 14.42 -9.79
C VAL A 148 25.11 12.93 -9.78
N ARG A 149 25.60 12.38 -10.92
CA ARG A 149 25.99 10.97 -11.09
C ARG A 149 27.28 10.63 -10.29
N ASP A 150 27.24 10.83 -8.97
CA ASP A 150 28.30 10.53 -8.01
C ASP A 150 28.04 9.17 -7.31
N GLU A 151 29.00 8.67 -6.54
CA GLU A 151 28.87 7.44 -5.74
C GLU A 151 27.63 7.48 -4.83
N LYS A 152 27.28 8.67 -4.33
CA LYS A 152 26.06 8.92 -3.54
C LYS A 152 24.78 8.63 -4.32
N TRP A 153 24.73 8.95 -5.61
CA TRP A 153 23.59 8.67 -6.48
C TRP A 153 23.41 7.17 -6.72
N ARG A 154 24.51 6.44 -6.93
CA ARG A 154 24.46 4.97 -7.05
C ARG A 154 23.96 4.31 -5.78
N LYS A 155 24.44 4.76 -4.61
CA LYS A 155 23.96 4.29 -3.30
C LYS A 155 22.48 4.61 -3.09
N ALA A 156 22.03 5.82 -3.43
CA ALA A 156 20.64 6.22 -3.34
C ALA A 156 19.73 5.37 -4.25
N THR A 157 20.17 5.09 -5.48
CA THR A 157 19.43 4.24 -6.42
C THR A 157 19.27 2.82 -5.90
N ALA A 158 20.35 2.22 -5.40
CA ALA A 158 20.30 0.86 -4.83
C ALA A 158 19.43 0.79 -3.56
N GLU A 159 19.52 1.80 -2.70
CA GLU A 159 18.70 1.86 -1.48
C GLU A 159 17.22 2.12 -1.80
N LYS A 160 16.93 2.90 -2.84
CA LYS A 160 15.57 3.14 -3.33
C LYS A 160 14.86 1.84 -3.68
N VAL A 161 15.52 0.95 -4.40
CA VAL A 161 14.93 -0.36 -4.77
C VAL A 161 14.51 -1.15 -3.52
N LYS A 162 15.33 -1.16 -2.47
CA LYS A 162 14.98 -1.82 -1.20
C LYS A 162 13.76 -1.17 -0.54
N VAL A 163 13.75 0.16 -0.49
CA VAL A 163 12.64 0.93 0.08
C VAL A 163 11.35 0.72 -0.70
N GLU A 164 11.41 0.58 -2.03
CA GLU A 164 10.23 0.24 -2.84
C GLU A 164 9.69 -1.15 -2.49
N ILE A 165 10.56 -2.14 -2.28
CA ILE A 165 10.13 -3.47 -1.84
C ILE A 165 9.48 -3.41 -0.46
N GLU A 166 10.09 -2.70 0.49
CA GLU A 166 9.51 -2.47 1.82
C GLU A 166 8.14 -1.78 1.73
N LEU A 167 8.01 -0.79 0.84
CA LEU A 167 6.78 -0.03 0.64
C LEU A 167 5.66 -0.90 0.08
N VAL A 168 5.96 -1.71 -0.94
CA VAL A 168 5.01 -2.68 -1.51
C VAL A 168 4.55 -3.67 -0.43
N ASN A 169 5.49 -4.21 0.35
CA ASN A 169 5.17 -5.15 1.43
C ASN A 169 4.28 -4.52 2.49
N GLU A 170 4.56 -3.30 2.93
CA GLU A 170 3.75 -2.62 3.93
C GLU A 170 2.35 -2.28 3.40
N ILE A 171 2.23 -1.84 2.14
CA ILE A 171 0.93 -1.57 1.51
C ILE A 171 0.10 -2.86 1.43
N VAL A 172 0.69 -3.96 0.96
CA VAL A 172 0.00 -5.25 0.86
C VAL A 172 -0.38 -5.75 2.26
N ASN A 173 0.55 -5.75 3.21
CA ASN A 173 0.28 -6.23 4.56
C ASN A 173 -0.80 -5.40 5.27
N GLY A 174 -0.74 -4.07 5.19
CA GLY A 174 -1.74 -3.21 5.80
C GLY A 174 -3.12 -3.31 5.14
N TYR A 175 -3.18 -3.55 3.81
CA TYR A 175 -4.42 -3.90 3.13
C TYR A 175 -5.00 -5.20 3.67
N LEU A 176 -4.19 -6.27 3.70
CA LEU A 176 -4.65 -7.58 4.13
C LEU A 176 -5.05 -7.59 5.61
N GLU A 177 -4.28 -6.95 6.49
CA GLU A 177 -4.62 -6.81 7.91
C GLU A 177 -5.97 -6.10 8.08
N SER A 178 -6.21 -5.03 7.32
CA SER A 178 -7.46 -4.27 7.41
C SER A 178 -8.65 -5.09 6.91
N VAL A 179 -8.50 -5.83 5.81
CA VAL A 179 -9.56 -6.74 5.30
C VAL A 179 -9.85 -7.88 6.29
N GLN A 180 -8.82 -8.46 6.92
CA GLN A 180 -8.98 -9.51 7.93
C GLN A 180 -9.73 -9.01 9.17
N LYS A 181 -9.37 -7.83 9.68
CA LYS A 181 -10.03 -7.24 10.85
C LYS A 181 -11.48 -6.84 10.61
N LEU A 182 -11.85 -6.62 9.35
CA LEU A 182 -13.22 -6.30 8.95
C LEU A 182 -14.04 -7.53 8.57
N ASP A 183 -13.41 -8.72 8.52
CA ASP A 183 -14.02 -9.99 8.09
C ASP A 183 -14.66 -9.91 6.69
N ILE A 184 -14.04 -9.13 5.78
CA ILE A 184 -14.60 -8.83 4.46
C ILE A 184 -14.26 -9.91 3.41
N SER A 185 -13.22 -10.72 3.62
CA SER A 185 -12.77 -11.67 2.58
C SER A 185 -12.38 -13.05 3.11
N ASN A 186 -12.55 -14.04 2.24
CA ASN A 186 -12.18 -15.44 2.49
C ASN A 186 -10.65 -15.64 2.39
N LYS A 187 -10.11 -16.55 3.21
CA LYS A 187 -8.67 -16.90 3.29
C LYS A 187 -8.02 -17.24 1.93
N SER A 188 -8.79 -17.74 0.96
CA SER A 188 -8.31 -18.06 -0.39
C SER A 188 -7.84 -16.82 -1.18
N SER A 189 -8.58 -15.72 -1.10
CA SER A 189 -8.25 -14.48 -1.79
C SER A 189 -6.94 -13.86 -1.28
N PHE A 190 -6.66 -13.98 0.01
CA PHE A 190 -5.41 -13.50 0.62
C PHE A 190 -4.17 -14.20 0.07
N LYS A 191 -4.26 -15.51 -0.18
CA LYS A 191 -3.13 -16.29 -0.71
C LYS A 191 -2.79 -15.85 -2.14
N LEU A 192 -3.81 -15.65 -2.97
CA LEU A 192 -3.63 -15.19 -4.35
C LEU A 192 -3.01 -13.79 -4.41
N ILE A 193 -3.46 -12.86 -3.55
CA ILE A 193 -2.91 -11.51 -3.48
C ILE A 193 -1.41 -11.54 -3.11
N LYS A 194 -1.04 -12.30 -2.08
CA LYS A 194 0.37 -12.43 -1.70
C LYS A 194 1.20 -13.07 -2.80
N GLU A 195 0.69 -14.10 -3.47
CA GLU A 195 1.42 -14.74 -4.57
C GLU A 195 1.59 -13.83 -5.79
N TYR A 196 0.60 -12.99 -6.09
CA TYR A 196 0.64 -12.07 -7.23
C TYR A 196 1.53 -10.83 -6.98
N LEU A 197 1.60 -10.35 -5.73
CA LEU A 197 2.30 -9.12 -5.38
C LEU A 197 3.50 -9.29 -4.43
N ILE A 198 3.97 -10.50 -4.13
CA ILE A 198 5.16 -10.71 -3.28
C ILE A 198 6.16 -11.71 -3.88
N LYS A 199 5.78 -12.50 -4.91
CA LYS A 199 6.73 -13.31 -5.69
C LYS A 199 7.62 -12.43 -6.58
#